data_AF-A0A535RNH1-F1
#
_entry.id   AF-A0A535RNH1-F1
#
_cell.length_a   1.000
_cell.length_b   1.000
_cell.length_c   1.000
_cell.angle_alpha   90.00
_cell.angle_beta   90.00
_cell.angle_gamma   90.00
#
_symmetry.space_group_name_H-M   'P 1'
#
loop_
_entity.id
_entity.type
_entity.pdbx_description
1 polymer ?
#
loop_
_entity_poly.entity_id
_entity_poly.type
_entity_poly.pdbx_seq_one_letter_code
_entity_poly.pdbx_strand_id
1 'polypeptide(L)'
;MAVLEQCALFIGNDSSPMHLAAAVNIPVIAIFGPTSPQEYGPYPLDDPRHIAIWRHPTGQPCFFLGKMQACDHCTCMQSVTVDDVWQAVLQLIPSHQAEIR
;
A
#
# COMPACT_ATOMS: atom_id res chain seq x y z
N MET A 1 -16.07 7.36 -3.40
CA MET A 1 -15.06 8.40 -3.74
C MET A 1 -15.19 9.62 -2.84
N ALA A 2 -16.37 10.23 -2.67
CA ALA A 2 -16.56 11.42 -1.81
C ALA A 2 -15.99 11.33 -0.36
N VAL A 3 -15.93 10.13 0.24
CA VAL A 3 -15.27 9.93 1.55
C VAL A 3 -13.75 9.86 1.42
N LEU A 4 -13.23 9.20 0.38
CA LEU A 4 -11.79 9.08 0.14
C LEU A 4 -11.17 10.45 -0.13
N GLU A 5 -11.84 11.33 -0.87
CA GLU A 5 -11.38 12.70 -1.16
C GLU A 5 -11.20 13.57 0.08
N GLN A 6 -11.81 13.19 1.22
CA GLN A 6 -11.67 13.89 2.49
C GLN A 6 -10.58 13.28 3.39
N CYS A 7 -9.99 12.14 2.98
CA CYS A 7 -8.94 11.49 3.74
C CYS A 7 -7.58 12.14 3.45
N ALA A 8 -6.77 12.30 4.49
CA ALA A 8 -5.38 12.74 4.34
C ALA A 8 -4.46 11.63 3.79
N LEU A 9 -4.84 10.37 3.98
CA LEU A 9 -4.05 9.19 3.63
C LEU A 9 -4.96 7.96 3.56
N PHE A 10 -4.75 7.09 2.58
CA PHE A 10 -5.30 5.72 2.56
C PHE A 10 -4.21 4.72 2.97
N ILE A 11 -4.55 3.79 3.86
CA ILE A 11 -3.72 2.64 4.22
C ILE A 11 -4.57 1.38 4.06
N GLY A 12 -4.12 0.44 3.24
CA GLY A 12 -4.88 -0.78 2.99
C GLY A 12 -4.10 -1.82 2.19
N ASN A 13 -4.72 -2.97 1.96
CA ASN A 13 -4.16 -4.00 1.09
C ASN A 13 -4.28 -3.62 -0.40
N ASP A 14 -3.68 -4.43 -1.25
CA ASP A 14 -3.69 -4.37 -2.72
C ASP A 14 -5.05 -4.74 -3.34
N SER A 15 -6.12 -4.06 -2.91
CA SER A 15 -7.48 -4.25 -3.42
C SER A 15 -8.03 -3.00 -4.12
N SER A 16 -9.19 -3.11 -4.77
CA SER A 16 -9.78 -2.02 -5.56
C SER A 16 -9.85 -0.63 -4.85
N PRO A 17 -10.14 -0.53 -3.53
CA PRO A 17 -10.09 0.74 -2.81
C PRO A 17 -8.76 1.49 -2.91
N MET A 18 -7.62 0.80 -2.97
CA MET A 18 -6.31 1.41 -3.17
C MET A 18 -6.25 2.16 -4.51
N HIS A 19 -6.75 1.56 -5.58
CA HIS A 19 -6.79 2.21 -6.89
C HIS A 19 -7.77 3.39 -6.91
N LEU A 20 -8.91 3.28 -6.21
CA LEU A 20 -9.84 4.39 -6.07
C LEU A 20 -9.22 5.56 -5.30
N ALA A 21 -8.42 5.28 -4.27
CA ALA A 21 -7.66 6.28 -3.51
C ALA A 21 -6.64 7.00 -4.40
N ALA A 22 -5.84 6.25 -5.17
CA ALA A 22 -4.91 6.84 -6.14
C ALA A 22 -5.64 7.70 -7.19
N ALA A 23 -6.77 7.21 -7.72
CA ALA A 23 -7.56 7.92 -8.73
C ALA A 23 -8.13 9.26 -8.23
N VAL A 24 -8.43 9.39 -6.93
CA VAL A 24 -8.87 10.67 -6.33
C VAL A 24 -7.72 11.49 -5.76
N ASN A 25 -6.48 11.19 -6.14
CA ASN A 25 -5.27 11.95 -5.79
C ASN A 25 -4.94 12.02 -4.29
N ILE A 26 -5.39 11.06 -3.48
CA ILE A 26 -4.95 10.96 -2.07
C ILE A 26 -3.66 10.14 -1.96
N PRO A 27 -2.77 10.45 -0.99
CA PRO A 27 -1.63 9.59 -0.67
C PRO A 27 -2.07 8.17 -0.33
N VAL A 28 -1.27 7.18 -0.73
CA VAL A 28 -1.60 5.75 -0.60
C VAL A 28 -0.43 5.00 0.00
N ILE A 29 -0.68 4.26 1.08
CA ILE A 29 0.18 3.17 1.54
C ILE A 29 -0.52 1.86 1.24
N ALA A 30 0.04 1.11 0.32
CA ALA A 30 -0.50 -0.16 -0.13
C ALA A 30 0.34 -1.32 0.40
N ILE A 31 -0.31 -2.26 1.09
CA ILE A 31 0.34 -3.43 1.69
C ILE A 31 0.15 -4.62 0.76
N PHE A 32 1.27 -5.14 0.26
CA PHE A 32 1.31 -6.27 -0.65
C PHE A 32 1.83 -7.51 0.06
N GLY A 33 1.26 -8.66 -0.31
CA GLY A 33 1.75 -9.97 0.08
C GLY A 33 2.11 -10.80 -1.15
N PRO A 34 1.16 -11.55 -1.72
CA PRO A 34 1.44 -12.51 -2.79
C PRO A 34 1.61 -11.87 -4.18
N THR A 35 1.00 -10.72 -4.41
CA THR A 35 1.01 -9.96 -5.66
C THR A 35 2.21 -9.03 -5.74
N SER A 36 2.59 -8.63 -6.95
CA SER A 36 3.69 -7.70 -7.19
C SER A 36 3.16 -6.26 -7.27
N PRO A 37 3.75 -5.30 -6.53
CA PRO A 37 3.42 -3.88 -6.68
C PRO A 37 3.84 -3.31 -8.05
N GLN A 38 4.75 -3.97 -8.77
CA GLN A 38 5.09 -3.57 -10.14
C GLN A 38 3.96 -3.86 -11.13
N GLU A 39 3.08 -4.80 -10.79
CA GLU A 39 1.95 -5.21 -11.65
C GLU A 39 0.64 -4.56 -11.19
N TYR A 40 0.42 -4.49 -9.87
CA TYR A 40 -0.85 -4.09 -9.27
C TYR A 40 -0.73 -2.85 -8.37
N GLY A 41 0.39 -2.14 -8.40
CA GLY A 41 0.59 -0.93 -7.61
C GLY A 41 -0.42 0.18 -7.92
N PRO A 42 -0.57 1.17 -7.01
CA PRO A 42 -1.33 2.37 -7.30
C PRO A 42 -0.69 3.12 -8.49
N TYR A 43 -1.49 3.49 -9.48
CA TYR A 43 -1.01 4.16 -10.70
C TYR A 43 -1.07 5.68 -10.54
N PRO A 44 -0.06 6.44 -11.00
CA PRO A 44 1.17 5.96 -11.62
C PRO A 44 2.15 5.38 -10.60
N LEU A 45 2.89 4.33 -11.00
CA LEU A 45 3.74 3.54 -10.09
C LEU A 45 4.91 4.33 -9.49
N ASP A 46 5.27 5.45 -10.12
CA ASP A 46 6.33 6.37 -9.72
C ASP A 46 5.81 7.65 -9.04
N ASP A 47 4.52 7.74 -8.72
CA ASP A 47 3.99 8.87 -7.96
C ASP A 47 4.59 8.89 -6.54
N PRO A 48 5.29 9.96 -6.13
CA PRO A 48 5.89 10.05 -4.81
C PRO A 48 4.87 10.07 -3.65
N ARG A 49 3.57 10.26 -3.94
CA ARG A 49 2.49 10.19 -2.94
C ARG A 49 2.08 8.76 -2.61
N HIS A 50 2.63 7.78 -3.31
CA HIS A 50 2.26 6.37 -3.16
C HIS A 50 3.45 5.54 -2.71
N ILE A 51 3.24 4.72 -1.68
CA ILE A 51 4.23 3.79 -1.16
C ILE A 51 3.62 2.38 -1.17
N ALA A 52 4.24 1.47 -1.91
CA ALA A 52 3.91 0.06 -1.89
C ALA A 52 4.88 -0.69 -0.97
N ILE A 53 4.36 -1.27 0.12
CA ILE A 53 5.13 -2.06 1.07
C ILE A 53 5.03 -3.52 0.65
N TRP A 54 6.17 -4.11 0.27
CA TRP A 54 6.24 -5.49 -0.15
C TRP A 54 7.51 -6.16 0.39
N ARG A 55 7.34 -7.15 1.26
CA ARG A 55 8.41 -7.87 1.95
C ARG A 55 8.44 -9.36 1.58
N HIS A 56 8.24 -9.67 0.29
CA HIS A 56 8.20 -11.05 -0.15
C HIS A 56 9.57 -11.73 0.03
N PRO A 57 9.66 -12.90 0.72
CA PRO A 57 10.94 -13.51 1.09
C PRO A 57 11.79 -13.92 -0.11
N THR A 58 11.17 -14.24 -1.24
CA THR A 58 11.87 -14.60 -2.49
C THR A 58 12.07 -13.40 -3.43
N GLY A 59 11.49 -12.24 -3.12
CA GLY A 59 11.44 -11.10 -4.04
C GLY A 59 10.66 -11.34 -5.34
N GLN A 60 9.83 -12.39 -5.39
CA GLN A 60 9.00 -12.76 -6.55
C GLN A 60 7.55 -12.98 -6.10
N PRO A 61 6.53 -12.57 -6.86
CA PRO A 61 5.14 -12.79 -6.49
C PRO A 61 4.82 -14.30 -6.42
N CYS A 62 3.93 -14.68 -5.52
CA CYS A 62 3.36 -16.04 -5.43
C CYS A 62 1.87 -16.10 -5.83
N PHE A 63 1.39 -15.05 -6.49
CA PHE A 63 0.10 -14.99 -7.15
C PHE A 63 0.28 -15.25 -8.65
N PHE A 64 -0.22 -16.38 -9.15
CA PHE A 64 -0.03 -16.80 -10.53
C PHE A 64 -1.37 -17.05 -11.22
N LEU A 65 -1.54 -16.50 -12.43
CA LEU A 65 -2.73 -16.66 -13.27
C LEU A 65 -4.05 -16.33 -12.53
N GLY A 66 -4.05 -15.28 -11.71
CA GLY A 66 -5.24 -14.86 -10.97
C GLY A 66 -5.57 -15.72 -9.75
N LYS A 67 -4.67 -16.61 -9.33
CA LYS A 67 -4.90 -17.53 -8.20
C LYS A 67 -3.76 -17.48 -7.20
N MET A 68 -4.15 -17.40 -5.93
CA MET A 68 -3.26 -17.67 -4.81
C MET A 68 -2.89 -19.15 -4.81
N GLN A 69 -1.60 -19.45 -4.72
CA GLN A 69 -1.12 -20.82 -4.57
C GLN A 69 -1.37 -21.33 -3.15
N ALA A 70 -1.40 -22.64 -2.96
CA ALA A 70 -1.46 -23.23 -1.62
C ALA A 70 -0.22 -22.77 -0.83
N CYS A 71 -0.46 -22.08 0.28
CA CYS A 71 0.56 -21.49 1.11
C CYS A 71 0.07 -21.47 2.57
N ASP A 72 0.69 -22.28 3.42
CA ASP A 72 0.29 -22.40 4.82
C ASP A 72 0.91 -21.32 5.71
N HIS A 73 2.09 -20.83 5.31
CA HIS A 73 2.90 -19.95 6.16
C HIS A 73 2.58 -18.47 5.96
N CYS A 74 2.03 -18.07 4.80
CA CYS A 74 1.74 -16.66 4.45
C CYS A 74 2.88 -15.69 4.80
N THR A 75 4.13 -16.15 4.71
CA THR A 75 5.31 -15.42 5.20
C THR A 75 5.46 -14.06 4.53
N CYS A 76 5.05 -13.91 3.26
CA CYS A 76 5.07 -12.63 2.55
C CYS A 76 4.26 -11.53 3.28
N MET A 77 3.11 -11.88 3.87
CA MET A 77 2.31 -10.93 4.67
C MET A 77 2.85 -10.79 6.09
N GLN A 78 3.31 -11.89 6.70
CA GLN A 78 3.87 -11.86 8.06
C GLN A 78 5.18 -11.06 8.15
N SER A 79 5.92 -10.94 7.05
CA SER A 79 7.14 -10.13 6.97
C SER A 79 6.88 -8.63 6.91
N VAL A 80 5.64 -8.18 6.62
CA VAL A 80 5.30 -6.76 6.68
C VAL A 80 4.98 -6.39 8.12
N THR A 81 5.79 -5.50 8.69
CA THR A 81 5.65 -5.09 10.08
C THR A 81 4.84 -3.80 10.22
N VAL A 82 4.35 -3.55 11.43
CA VAL A 82 3.73 -2.25 11.77
C VAL A 82 4.74 -1.11 11.62
N ASP A 83 6.01 -1.35 11.94
CA ASP A 83 7.07 -0.36 11.77
C ASP A 83 7.28 0.01 10.30
N ASP A 84 7.23 -0.95 9.36
CA ASP A 84 7.30 -0.65 7.92
C ASP A 84 6.19 0.33 7.50
N VAL A 85 4.97 0.09 7.97
CA VAL A 85 3.81 0.95 7.68
C VAL A 85 3.97 2.31 8.35
N TRP A 86 4.41 2.33 9.61
CA TRP A 86 4.60 3.57 10.36
C TRP A 86 5.68 4.47 9.74
N GLN A 87 6.79 3.90 9.28
CA GLN A 87 7.82 4.67 8.56
C GLN A 87 7.30 5.25 7.24
N ALA A 88 6.46 4.52 6.51
CA ALA A 88 5.80 5.05 5.31
C ALA A 88 4.82 6.19 5.64
N VAL A 89 4.10 6.11 6.76
CA VAL A 89 3.22 7.19 7.24
C VAL A 89 4.03 8.46 7.50
N LEU A 90 5.16 8.36 8.18
CA LEU A 90 6.03 9.51 8.48
C LEU A 90 6.64 10.17 7.23
N GLN A 91 6.78 9.42 6.12
CA GLN A 91 7.25 9.96 4.85
C GLN A 91 6.17 10.76 4.11
N LEU A 92 4.90 10.33 4.20
CA LEU A 92 3.80 10.92 3.44
C LEU A 92 3.04 12.00 4.19
N ILE A 93 2.97 11.91 5.51
CA ILE A 93 2.35 12.93 6.36
C ILE A 93 3.47 13.75 7.01
N PRO A 94 3.69 15.01 6.58
CA PRO A 94 4.56 15.92 7.31
C PRO A 94 4.04 16.06 8.74
N SER A 95 4.94 16.11 9.71
CA SER A 95 4.62 16.48 11.09
C SER A 95 3.91 17.84 11.11
N HIS A 96 2.58 17.84 11.11
CA HIS A 96 1.79 19.06 11.28
C HIS A 96 1.91 19.49 12.75
N GLN A 97 3.01 20.16 13.09
CA GLN A 97 2.94 21.28 14.02
C GLN A 97 2.39 22.48 13.25
N ALA A 98 1.09 22.50 12.99
CA ALA A 98 0.42 23.72 12.51
C ALA A 98 -1.02 23.76 13.03
N GLU A 99 -1.20 24.67 13.98
CA GLU A 99 -2.41 25.45 14.24
C GLU A 99 -3.72 24.68 14.45
N ILE A 100 -3.95 24.30 15.71
CA ILE A 100 -5.29 24.44 16.28
C ILE A 100 -5.60 25.94 16.26
N ARG A 101 -6.37 26.37 15.26
CA ARG A 101 -7.16 27.61 15.33
C ARG A 101 -8.56 27.28 15.85
#